data_AF-A0A3L7QL71-F1
#
_entry.id   AF-A0A3L7QL71-F1
#
_cell.length_a   1.000
_cell.length_b   1.000
_cell.length_c   1.000
_cell.angle_alpha   90.00
_cell.angle_beta   90.00
_cell.angle_gamma   90.00
#
_symmetry.space_group_name_H-M   'P 1'
#
loop_
_entity.id
_entity.type
_entity.pdbx_description
1 polymer ?
#
loop_
_entity_poly.entity_id
_entity_poly.type
_entity_poly.pdbx_seq_one_letter_code
_entity_poly.pdbx_strand_id
1 'polypeptide(L)'
;MNLTGILIVQLGTPDEPTGPALRRYLKQFLSDPRLIEIPKLIWWPLLNLIILNTRPKQSAKKYARVWDEKTGSPLMHYTQMQTKLLQEKFPGMPVEFGMQIGNPALL
;
A
#
# COMPACT_ATOMS: atom_id res chain seq x y z
N MET A 1 22.89 -5.59 -23.54
CA MET A 1 22.26 -4.25 -23.51
C MET A 1 21.65 -4.09 -22.13
N ASN A 2 21.99 -3.02 -21.39
CA ASN A 2 21.32 -2.74 -20.12
C ASN A 2 19.95 -2.14 -20.41
N LEU A 3 18.90 -2.91 -20.17
CA LEU A 3 17.53 -2.43 -20.26
C LEU A 3 17.27 -1.56 -19.02
N THR A 4 17.22 -0.25 -19.20
CA THR A 4 16.83 0.69 -18.14
C THR A 4 15.32 0.75 -18.08
N GLY A 5 14.74 0.46 -16.92
CA GLY A 5 13.31 0.59 -16.64
C GLY A 5 13.03 1.72 -15.65
N ILE A 6 11.77 2.14 -15.58
CA ILE A 6 11.28 3.14 -14.62
C ILE A 6 10.34 2.42 -13.65
N LEU A 7 10.61 2.51 -12.35
CA LEU A 7 9.75 1.96 -11.30
C LEU A 7 9.22 3.09 -10.43
N ILE A 8 7.90 3.29 -10.44
CA ILE A 8 7.23 4.20 -9.51
C ILE A 8 7.06 3.48 -8.17
N VAL A 9 7.64 4.05 -7.11
CA VAL A 9 7.56 3.48 -5.77
C VAL A 9 6.69 4.36 -4.89
N GLN A 10 5.75 3.74 -4.18
CA GLN A 10 4.91 4.42 -3.19
C GLN A 10 4.55 3.49 -2.03
N LEU A 11 4.02 4.06 -0.94
CA LEU A 11 3.78 3.33 0.29
C LEU A 11 2.78 2.18 0.14
N GLY A 12 1.59 2.46 -0.35
CA GLY A 12 0.55 1.49 -0.56
C GLY A 12 -0.84 1.94 -0.15
N THR A 13 -1.82 1.13 -0.54
CA THR A 13 -3.21 1.27 -0.15
C THR A 13 -3.82 -0.12 0.01
N PRO A 14 -4.81 -0.34 0.91
CA PRO A 14 -5.51 -1.62 0.98
C PRO A 14 -6.27 -1.93 -0.32
N ASP A 15 -6.49 -3.22 -0.59
CA ASP A 15 -7.23 -3.66 -1.78
C ASP A 15 -8.69 -3.18 -1.80
N GLU A 16 -9.28 -2.97 -0.61
CA GLU A 16 -10.67 -2.55 -0.43
C GLU A 16 -10.82 -1.77 0.90
N PRO A 17 -11.83 -0.90 1.05
CA PRO A 17 -12.01 -0.05 2.24
C PRO A 17 -12.74 -0.82 3.36
N THR A 18 -12.43 -2.10 3.55
CA THR A 18 -13.09 -2.99 4.52
C THR A 18 -12.21 -3.26 5.75
N GLY A 19 -12.84 -3.63 6.87
CA GLY A 19 -12.11 -4.04 8.07
C GLY A 19 -11.09 -5.17 7.83
N PRO A 20 -11.47 -6.27 7.15
CA PRO A 20 -10.54 -7.36 6.83
C PRO A 20 -9.34 -6.93 5.98
N ALA A 21 -9.54 -6.15 4.91
CA ALA A 21 -8.43 -5.69 4.08
C ALA A 21 -7.52 -4.71 4.82
N LEU A 22 -8.10 -3.79 5.60
CA LEU A 22 -7.31 -2.89 6.44
C LEU A 22 -6.57 -3.66 7.53
N ARG A 23 -7.09 -4.78 8.04
CA ARG A 23 -6.35 -5.62 8.98
C ARG A 23 -5.11 -6.22 8.32
N ARG A 24 -5.22 -6.74 7.08
CA ARG A 24 -4.07 -7.25 6.31
C ARG A 24 -3.04 -6.15 6.05
N TYR A 25 -3.50 -5.02 5.50
CA TYR A 25 -2.67 -3.85 5.21
C TYR A 25 -1.93 -3.32 6.46
N LEU A 26 -2.66 -3.08 7.55
CA LEU A 26 -2.07 -2.60 8.80
C LEU A 26 -1.12 -3.60 9.44
N LYS A 27 -1.40 -4.92 9.31
CA LYS A 27 -0.48 -5.95 9.80
C LYS A 27 0.85 -5.88 9.06
N GLN A 28 0.85 -5.74 7.74
CA GLN A 28 2.08 -5.60 6.96
C GLN A 28 2.79 -4.28 7.30
N PHE A 29 2.09 -3.15 7.27
CA PHE A 29 2.64 -1.82 7.54
C PHE A 29 3.25 -1.71 8.95
N LEU A 30 2.53 -2.14 9.98
CA LEU A 30 2.96 -2.00 11.38
C LEU A 30 3.88 -3.16 11.84
N SER A 31 4.15 -4.15 10.99
CA SER A 31 5.17 -5.17 11.30
C SER A 31 6.57 -4.77 10.80
N ASP A 32 6.67 -3.69 10.01
CA ASP A 32 7.93 -3.24 9.43
C ASP A 32 8.84 -2.61 10.51
N PRO A 33 10.03 -3.17 10.80
CA PRO A 33 10.95 -2.63 11.80
C PRO A 33 11.55 -1.28 11.38
N ARG A 34 11.45 -0.87 10.11
CA ARG A 34 11.87 0.46 9.66
C ARG A 34 10.89 1.56 10.07
N LEU A 35 9.66 1.19 10.43
CA LEU A 35 8.61 2.10 10.89
C LEU A 35 8.39 2.04 12.39
N ILE A 36 8.65 0.87 12.99
CA ILE A 36 8.43 0.64 14.41
C ILE A 36 9.77 0.40 15.11
N GLU A 37 10.15 1.36 15.94
CA GLU A 37 11.41 1.33 16.70
C GLU A 37 11.29 0.58 18.05
N ILE A 38 10.08 0.18 18.44
CA ILE A 38 9.82 -0.54 19.70
C ILE A 38 10.34 -1.98 19.59
N PRO A 39 11.01 -2.53 20.63
CA PRO A 39 11.49 -3.90 20.63
C PRO A 39 10.41 -4.91 20.23
N LYS A 40 10.74 -5.79 19.28
CA LYS A 40 9.79 -6.72 18.64
C LYS A 40 8.97 -7.54 19.65
N LEU A 41 9.58 -7.96 20.76
CA LEU A 41 8.93 -8.76 21.79
C LEU A 41 7.79 -8.00 22.50
N ILE A 42 7.93 -6.68 22.64
CA ILE A 42 6.90 -5.80 23.24
C ILE A 42 5.89 -5.39 22.18
N TRP A 43 6.36 -5.09 20.97
CA TRP A 43 5.47 -4.63 19.90
C TRP A 43 4.54 -5.72 19.39
N TRP A 44 5.02 -6.96 19.29
CA TRP A 44 4.23 -8.07 18.76
C TRP A 44 2.89 -8.30 19.50
N PRO A 45 2.84 -8.40 20.85
CA PRO A 45 1.57 -8.56 21.56
C PRO A 45 0.69 -7.31 21.43
N LEU A 46 1.26 -6.10 21.48
CA LEU A 46 0.51 -4.86 21.30
C LEU A 46 -0.15 -4.80 19.91
N LEU A 47 0.60 -5.15 18.86
CA LEU A 47 0.11 -5.20 17.49
C LEU A 47 -1.02 -6.23 17.34
N ASN A 48 -0.78 -7.47 17.74
CA ASN A 48 -1.68 -8.58 17.42
C ASN A 48 -2.89 -8.67 18.36
N LEU A 49 -2.76 -8.27 19.63
CA LEU A 49 -3.83 -8.39 20.63
C LEU A 49 -4.67 -7.12 20.76
N ILE A 50 -4.12 -5.94 20.47
CA ILE A 50 -4.82 -4.66 20.67
C ILE A 50 -5.04 -3.95 19.33
N ILE A 51 -3.96 -3.59 18.62
CA ILE A 51 -4.04 -2.69 17.46
C ILE A 51 -4.83 -3.33 16.33
N LEU A 52 -4.51 -4.56 15.92
CA LEU A 52 -5.17 -5.22 14.81
C LEU A 52 -6.63 -5.59 15.11
N ASN A 53 -7.04 -5.62 16.38
CA ASN A 53 -8.42 -5.92 16.77
C ASN A 53 -9.32 -4.68 16.81
N THR A 54 -8.75 -3.48 16.99
CA THR A 54 -9.52 -2.24 17.18
C THR A 54 -9.37 -1.24 16.04
N ARG A 55 -8.17 -1.12 15.48
CA ARG A 55 -7.82 -0.09 14.49
C ARG A 55 -8.38 -0.32 13.08
N PRO A 56 -8.48 -1.56 12.54
CA PRO A 56 -8.91 -1.75 11.15
C PRO A 56 -10.30 -1.21 10.85
N LYS A 57 -11.27 -1.38 11.76
CA LYS A 57 -12.63 -0.84 11.59
C LYS A 57 -12.65 0.69 11.49
N GLN A 58 -11.79 1.35 12.27
CA GLN A 58 -11.69 2.80 12.25
C GLN A 58 -10.99 3.29 10.98
N SER A 59 -9.91 2.61 10.56
CA SER A 59 -9.22 2.91 9.31
C SER A 59 -10.13 2.70 8.10
N ALA A 60 -10.90 1.60 8.06
CA ALA A 60 -11.83 1.29 6.98
C ALA A 60 -12.82 2.44 6.75
N LYS A 61 -13.38 3.02 7.83
CA LYS A 61 -14.26 4.20 7.72
C LYS A 61 -13.55 5.42 7.11
N LYS A 62 -12.26 5.62 7.38
CA LYS A 62 -11.48 6.73 6.80
C LYS A 62 -11.20 6.49 5.33
N TYR A 63 -10.78 5.28 4.97
CA TYR A 63 -10.56 4.91 3.57
C TYR A 63 -11.85 4.98 2.76
N ALA A 64 -12.97 4.49 3.31
CA ALA A 64 -14.28 4.56 2.66
C ALA A 64 -14.74 5.99 2.32
N ARG A 65 -14.33 7.01 3.10
CA ARG A 65 -14.68 8.42 2.82
C ARG A 65 -14.03 8.99 1.57
N VAL A 66 -12.89 8.43 1.17
CA VAL A 66 -12.13 8.87 -0.01
C VAL A 66 -12.09 7.78 -1.09
N TRP A 67 -12.87 6.71 -0.90
CA TRP A 67 -12.93 5.61 -1.83
C TRP A 67 -13.94 5.94 -2.92
N ASP A 68 -13.51 5.80 -4.17
CA ASP A 68 -14.41 5.90 -5.31
C ASP A 68 -14.82 4.49 -5.76
N GLU A 69 -16.09 4.29 -6.09
CA GLU A 69 -16.60 2.96 -6.46
C GLU A 69 -16.03 2.44 -7.77
N LYS A 70 -15.62 3.34 -8.69
CA LYS A 70 -15.11 2.96 -10.02
C LYS A 70 -13.59 2.86 -10.04
N THR A 71 -12.91 3.78 -9.36
CA THR A 71 -11.45 3.96 -9.42
C THR A 71 -10.74 3.48 -8.15
N GLY A 72 -11.49 3.21 -7.08
CA GLY A 72 -10.96 2.69 -5.83
C GLY A 72 -10.21 3.72 -5.02
N SER A 73 -9.03 3.34 -4.52
CA SER A 73 -8.15 4.25 -3.79
C SER A 73 -7.57 5.32 -4.73
N PRO A 74 -7.64 6.63 -4.38
CA PRO A 74 -7.08 7.69 -5.22
C PRO A 74 -5.58 7.51 -5.47
N LEU A 75 -4.83 7.02 -4.47
CA LEU A 75 -3.41 6.69 -4.63
C LEU A 75 -3.16 5.65 -5.73
N MET A 76 -3.96 4.57 -5.76
CA MET A 76 -3.82 3.52 -6.77
C MET A 76 -4.21 4.06 -8.14
N HIS A 77 -5.37 4.74 -8.21
CA HIS A 77 -5.87 5.33 -9.45
C HIS A 77 -4.86 6.26 -10.12
N TYR A 78 -4.31 7.23 -9.37
CA TYR A 78 -3.34 8.16 -9.92
C TYR A 78 -2.00 7.49 -10.21
N THR A 79 -1.58 6.50 -9.44
CA THR A 79 -0.36 5.72 -9.75
C THR A 79 -0.49 4.98 -11.07
N GLN A 80 -1.64 4.34 -11.33
CA GLN A 80 -1.91 3.66 -12.60
C GLN A 80 -1.92 4.64 -13.77
N MET A 81 -2.55 5.80 -13.61
CA MET A 81 -2.54 6.86 -14.62
C MET A 81 -1.13 7.39 -14.90
N GLN A 82 -0.36 7.67 -13.85
CA GLN A 82 1.03 8.14 -13.98
C GLN A 82 1.90 7.10 -14.69
N THR A 83 1.75 5.82 -14.35
CA THR A 83 2.46 4.70 -14.98
C THR A 83 2.17 4.67 -16.47
N LYS A 84 0.89 4.75 -16.86
CA LYS A 84 0.49 4.79 -18.27
C LYS A 84 1.07 5.99 -19.01
N LEU A 85 0.95 7.19 -18.46
CA LEU A 85 1.45 8.43 -19.09
C LEU A 85 2.98 8.42 -19.23
N LEU A 86 3.69 7.85 -18.26
CA LEU A 86 5.14 7.67 -18.36
C LEU A 86 5.50 6.61 -19.41
N GLN A 87 4.76 5.51 -19.50
CA GLN A 87 4.99 4.50 -20.53
C GLN A 87 4.82 5.07 -21.95
N GLU A 88 3.82 5.93 -22.15
CA GLU A 88 3.61 6.65 -23.42
C GLU A 88 4.76 7.62 -23.71
N LYS A 89 5.31 8.28 -22.69
CA LYS A 89 6.45 9.20 -22.82
C LYS A 89 7.78 8.49 -23.08
N PHE A 90 7.93 7.26 -22.61
CA PHE A 90 9.16 6.46 -22.71
C PHE A 90 8.90 5.09 -23.33
N PRO A 91 8.52 5.01 -24.62
CA PRO A 91 8.10 3.75 -25.25
C PRO A 91 9.20 2.68 -25.33
N GLY A 92 10.48 3.06 -25.20
CA GLY A 92 11.63 2.15 -25.17
C GLY A 92 12.07 1.69 -23.78
N MET A 93 11.38 2.13 -22.70
CA MET A 93 11.69 1.77 -21.32
C MET A 93 10.44 1.19 -20.66
N PRO A 94 10.50 -0.01 -20.05
CA PRO A 94 9.37 -0.54 -19.31
C PRO A 94 9.11 0.35 -18.08
N VAL A 95 7.84 0.72 -17.88
CA VAL A 95 7.39 1.51 -16.73
C VAL A 95 6.41 0.69 -15.91
N GLU A 96 6.76 0.47 -14.65
CA GLU A 96 5.93 -0.27 -13.69
C GLU A 96 5.79 0.53 -12.39
N PHE A 97 4.89 0.07 -11.51
CA PHE A 97 4.80 0.60 -10.16
C PHE A 97 4.77 -0.52 -9.13
N GLY A 98 5.32 -0.24 -7.94
CA GLY A 98 5.34 -1.16 -6.81
C GLY A 98 4.98 -0.45 -5.52
N MET A 99 4.22 -1.14 -4.68
CA MET A 99 3.82 -0.67 -3.37
C MET A 99 4.68 -1.34 -2.30
N GLN A 100 5.15 -0.54 -1.34
CA GLN A 100 5.85 -1.10 -0.18
C GLN A 100 4.93 -2.02 0.63
N ILE A 101 3.65 -1.67 0.72
CA ILE A 101 2.59 -2.36 1.45
C ILE A 101 1.39 -2.56 0.52
N GLY A 102 0.85 -3.77 0.45
CA GLY A 102 -0.25 -4.12 -0.45
C GLY A 102 0.21 -4.64 -1.82
N ASN A 103 -0.68 -4.58 -2.80
CA ASN A 103 -0.54 -5.26 -4.10
C ASN A 103 -0.72 -4.30 -5.30
N PRO A 104 0.22 -4.22 -6.26
CA PRO A 104 1.42 -5.05 -6.43
C PRO A 104 2.53 -4.66 -5.44
N ALA A 105 3.22 -5.66 -4.88
CA ALA A 105 4.33 -5.44 -3.98
C ALA A 105 5.59 -4.98 -4.75
N LEU A 106 6.40 -4.15 -4.12
CA LEU A 106 7.67 -3.66 -4.68
C LEU A 106 8.71 -4.78 -4.88
N LEU A 107 8.67 -5.81 -4.02
CA LEU A 107 9.54 -6.98 -4.01
C LEU A 107 8.73 -8.23 -3.65
#